data_AF-A0A0B8P019-F1
#
_entry.id   AF-A0A0B8P019-F1
#
_cell.length_a   1.000
_cell.length_b   1.000
_cell.length_c   1.000
_cell.angle_alpha   90.00
_cell.angle_beta   90.00
_cell.angle_gamma   90.00
#
_symmetry.space_group_name_H-M   'P 1'
#
loop_
_entity.id
_entity.type
_entity.pdbx_description
1 polymer ?
#
loop_
_entity_poly.entity_id
_entity_poly.type
_entity_poly.pdbx_seq_one_letter_code
_entity_poly.pdbx_strand_id
1 'polypeptide(L)'
;MKPDMGSIEVATGATVSLLSLGLGFNQQLTGRDNVILSSMFNGYSRKEAKDLAKKIKEFSELGEFFEQPVRTYSSGMRSRLGFSAGLITKVDVLLIDEVLAVGDKEFKQKAEAAMLEHIGGNDQTVLFVSHSERQIKKSM
;
A
#
# COMPACT_ATOMS: atom_id res chain seq x y z
N MET A 1 10.85 -4.11 -16.04
CA MET A 1 10.85 -4.26 -17.51
C MET A 1 11.26 -2.92 -18.13
N LYS A 2 11.81 -2.91 -19.35
CA LYS A 2 12.08 -1.69 -20.13
C LYS A 2 11.12 -1.66 -21.32
N PRO A 3 10.68 -0.48 -21.81
CA PRO A 3 9.82 -0.41 -22.98
C PRO A 3 10.56 -0.87 -24.24
N ASP A 4 9.83 -1.45 -25.20
CA ASP A 4 10.39 -1.88 -26.49
C ASP A 4 10.77 -0.66 -27.38
N MET A 5 10.04 0.45 -27.24
CA MET A 5 10.31 1.71 -27.92
C MET A 5 9.99 2.90 -26.99
N GLY A 6 10.66 4.04 -27.21
CA GLY A 6 10.52 5.24 -26.38
C GLY A 6 11.42 5.22 -25.13
N SER A 7 11.27 6.23 -24.28
CA SER A 7 12.01 6.38 -23.03
C SER A 7 11.07 6.69 -21.87
N ILE A 8 11.44 6.23 -20.67
CA ILE A 8 10.78 6.58 -19.42
C ILE A 8 11.80 7.38 -18.62
N GLU A 9 11.46 8.62 -18.29
CA GLU A 9 12.25 9.46 -17.40
C GLU A 9 11.58 9.50 -16.02
N VAL A 10 12.32 9.08 -15.01
CA VAL A 10 11.93 9.19 -13.61
C VAL A 10 12.92 10.11 -12.94
N ALA A 11 12.43 11.12 -12.22
CA ALA A 11 13.29 12.05 -11.49
C ALA A 11 14.27 11.28 -10.59
N THR A 12 15.54 11.67 -10.59
CA THR A 12 16.57 10.97 -9.81
C THR A 12 16.22 11.01 -8.33
N GLY A 13 16.13 9.83 -7.71
CA GLY A 13 15.76 9.69 -6.30
C GLY A 13 14.26 9.65 -6.03
N ALA A 14 13.39 9.80 -7.05
CA ALA A 14 11.96 9.65 -6.85
C ALA A 14 11.61 8.21 -6.49
N THR A 15 10.83 8.07 -5.44
CA THR A 15 10.30 6.81 -4.92
C THR A 15 8.98 6.49 -5.62
N VAL A 16 8.90 5.31 -6.22
CA VAL A 16 7.69 4.83 -6.91
C VAL A 16 7.27 3.53 -6.25
N SER A 17 5.99 3.44 -5.86
CA SER A 17 5.42 2.22 -5.31
C SER A 17 4.19 1.82 -6.08
N LEU A 18 4.10 0.52 -6.40
CA LEU A 18 2.85 -0.09 -6.82
C LEU A 18 2.15 -0.62 -5.58
N LEU A 19 0.94 -0.14 -5.33
CA LEU A 19 0.06 -0.70 -4.33
C LEU A 19 -0.41 -2.07 -4.84
N SER A 20 0.39 -3.10 -4.56
CA SER A 20 0.05 -4.47 -4.91
C SER A 20 -0.04 -5.32 -3.66
N LEU A 21 -1.12 -6.11 -3.57
CA LEU A 21 -1.50 -6.83 -2.35
C LEU A 21 -0.47 -7.90 -2.01
N GLY A 22 0.39 -7.61 -1.03
CA GLY A 22 1.31 -8.58 -0.45
C GLY A 22 2.54 -8.91 -1.30
N LEU A 23 2.81 -8.16 -2.38
CA LEU A 23 4.04 -8.30 -3.14
C LEU A 23 5.23 -7.83 -2.29
N GLY A 24 6.20 -8.73 -2.08
CA GLY A 24 7.43 -8.44 -1.34
C GLY A 24 7.40 -8.77 0.15
N PHE A 25 6.28 -9.25 0.71
CA PHE A 25 6.28 -9.73 2.09
C PHE A 25 6.99 -11.08 2.23
N ASN A 26 7.91 -11.15 3.18
CA ASN A 26 8.52 -12.39 3.62
C ASN A 26 7.53 -13.14 4.52
N GLN A 27 7.08 -14.30 4.05
CA GLN A 27 6.05 -15.10 4.74
C GLN A 27 6.51 -15.67 6.09
N GLN A 28 7.82 -15.76 6.35
CA GLN A 28 8.35 -16.21 7.63
C GLN A 28 8.37 -15.11 8.69
N LEU A 29 8.29 -13.84 8.27
CA LEU A 29 8.30 -12.69 9.17
C LEU A 29 6.88 -12.31 9.59
N THR A 30 6.79 -11.62 10.72
CA THR A 30 5.53 -11.07 11.21
C THR A 30 5.02 -9.95 10.30
N GLY A 31 3.72 -9.61 10.39
CA GLY A 31 3.21 -8.41 9.71
C GLY A 31 3.98 -7.15 10.09
N ARG A 32 4.30 -7.01 11.39
CA ARG A 32 5.13 -5.92 11.92
C ARG A 32 6.49 -5.83 11.25
N ASP A 33 7.22 -6.94 11.21
CA ASP A 33 8.58 -6.93 10.70
C ASP A 33 8.60 -6.70 9.18
N ASN A 34 7.62 -7.25 8.46
CA ASN A 34 7.42 -6.94 7.04
C ASN A 34 7.21 -5.45 6.80
N VAL A 35 6.31 -4.81 7.55
CA VAL A 35 6.04 -3.38 7.41
C VAL A 35 7.27 -2.54 7.72
N ILE A 36 7.98 -2.84 8.81
CA ILE A 36 9.21 -2.11 9.18
C ILE A 36 10.26 -2.23 8.08
N LEU A 37 10.48 -3.44 7.55
CA LEU A 37 11.46 -3.66 6.48
C LEU A 37 11.05 -2.94 5.20
N SER A 38 9.80 -3.06 4.77
CA SER A 38 9.29 -2.36 3.58
C SER A 38 9.41 -0.84 3.71
N SER A 39 9.09 -0.26 4.86
CA SER A 39 9.29 1.18 5.10
C SER A 39 10.77 1.55 5.05
N MET A 40 11.67 0.75 5.64
CA MET A 40 13.10 1.02 5.56
C MET A 40 13.64 0.96 4.13
N PHE A 41 13.16 0.04 3.29
CA PHE A 41 13.50 0.00 1.86
C PHE A 41 13.02 1.24 1.10
N ASN A 42 11.93 1.88 1.55
CA ASN A 42 11.42 3.12 0.99
C ASN A 42 12.11 4.37 1.58
N GLY A 43 13.25 4.23 2.26
CA GLY A 43 14.07 5.35 2.73
C GLY A 43 13.79 5.85 4.14
N TYR A 44 12.84 5.23 4.87
CA TYR A 44 12.54 5.62 6.25
C TYR A 44 13.61 5.11 7.22
N SER A 45 13.93 5.90 8.24
CA SER A 45 14.75 5.42 9.35
C SER A 45 14.02 4.32 10.12
N ARG A 46 14.77 3.48 10.85
CA ARG A 46 14.19 2.44 11.69
C ARG A 46 13.20 2.99 12.73
N LYS A 47 13.40 4.21 13.21
CA LYS A 47 12.49 4.87 14.16
C LYS A 47 11.17 5.21 13.48
N GLU A 48 11.23 5.88 12.34
CA GLU A 48 10.04 6.24 11.56
C GLU A 48 9.28 5.00 11.10
N ALA A 49 9.98 3.96 10.64
CA ALA A 49 9.38 2.69 10.24
C ALA A 49 8.60 2.01 11.38
N LYS A 50 9.10 2.09 12.63
CA LYS A 50 8.36 1.59 13.80
C LYS A 50 7.10 2.40 14.10
N ASP A 51 7.14 3.71 13.90
CA ASP A 51 5.96 4.56 14.11
C ASP A 51 4.92 4.39 12.98
N LEU A 52 5.37 4.21 11.74
CA LEU A 52 4.52 3.79 10.63
C LEU A 52 3.88 2.42 10.90
N ALA A 53 4.64 1.45 11.42
CA ALA A 53 4.12 0.13 11.74
C ALA A 53 2.96 0.16 12.74
N LYS A 54 2.97 1.10 13.71
CA LYS A 54 1.83 1.31 14.62
C LYS A 54 0.59 1.79 13.88
N LYS A 55 0.73 2.81 13.02
CA LYS A 55 -0.36 3.33 12.20
C LYS A 55 -0.94 2.28 11.26
N ILE A 56 -0.06 1.47 10.65
CA ILE A 56 -0.43 0.39 9.75
C ILE A 56 -1.14 -0.74 10.50
N LYS A 57 -0.69 -1.10 11.71
CA LYS A 57 -1.37 -2.07 12.57
C LYS A 57 -2.81 -1.64 12.84
N GLU A 58 -3.01 -0.39 13.24
CA GLU A 58 -4.32 0.17 13.53
C GLU A 58 -5.22 0.23 12.28
N PHE A 59 -4.72 0.77 11.17
CA PHE A 59 -5.51 0.87 9.95
C PHE A 59 -5.90 -0.50 9.38
N SER A 60 -4.97 -1.47 9.41
CA SER A 60 -5.20 -2.83 8.88
C SER A 60 -6.20 -3.64 9.70
N GLU A 61 -6.46 -3.25 10.95
CA GLU A 61 -7.33 -3.93 11.93
C GLU A 61 -7.08 -5.46 12.02
N LEU A 62 -5.81 -5.86 11.86
CA LEU A 62 -5.38 -7.25 12.01
C LEU A 62 -5.25 -7.67 13.49
N GLY A 63 -5.28 -6.72 14.42
CA GLY A 63 -5.14 -6.98 15.85
C GLY A 63 -3.87 -7.77 16.17
N GLU A 64 -4.01 -8.87 16.91
CA GLU A 64 -2.91 -9.75 17.30
C GLU A 64 -2.28 -10.50 16.12
N PHE A 65 -3.01 -10.69 15.01
CA PHE A 65 -2.43 -11.32 13.82
C PHE A 65 -1.27 -10.51 13.25
N PHE A 66 -1.22 -9.19 13.47
CA PHE A 66 -0.11 -8.34 13.04
C PHE A 66 1.26 -8.79 13.58
N GLU A 67 1.27 -9.45 14.74
CA GLU A 67 2.48 -9.98 15.39
C GLU A 67 2.76 -11.44 14.99
N GLN A 68 1.93 -12.04 14.12
CA GLN A 68 2.07 -13.41 13.65
C GLN A 68 2.75 -13.47 12.28
N PRO A 69 3.46 -14.57 11.95
CA PRO A 69 4.07 -14.75 10.63
C PRO A 69 3.05 -14.64 9.49
N VAL A 70 3.37 -13.89 8.42
CA VAL A 70 2.44 -13.64 7.30
C VAL A 70 1.98 -14.93 6.61
N ARG A 71 2.74 -16.03 6.69
CA ARG A 71 2.29 -17.36 6.21
C ARG A 71 0.99 -17.86 6.85
N THR A 72 0.60 -17.34 8.02
CA THR A 72 -0.63 -17.76 8.72
C THR A 72 -1.85 -16.95 8.28
N TYR A 73 -1.65 -15.89 7.48
CA TYR A 73 -2.71 -14.95 7.13
C TYR A 73 -3.67 -15.57 6.10
N SER A 74 -4.94 -15.21 6.18
CA SER A 74 -5.87 -15.41 5.06
C SER A 74 -5.51 -14.51 3.88
N SER A 75 -6.12 -14.74 2.71
CA SER A 75 -6.02 -13.82 1.58
C SER A 75 -6.47 -12.41 1.97
N GLY A 76 -7.62 -12.28 2.64
CA GLY A 76 -8.14 -11.01 3.12
C GLY A 76 -7.19 -10.29 4.08
N MET A 77 -6.57 -11.01 5.01
CA MET A 77 -5.58 -10.43 5.93
C MET A 77 -4.33 -9.93 5.21
N ARG A 78 -3.82 -10.68 4.24
CA ARG A 78 -2.69 -10.24 3.40
C ARG A 78 -3.06 -8.99 2.61
N SER A 79 -4.26 -8.95 2.04
CA SER A 79 -4.75 -7.80 1.29
C SER A 79 -4.87 -6.57 2.18
N ARG A 80 -5.44 -6.72 3.39
CA ARG A 80 -5.52 -5.64 4.39
C ARG A 80 -4.14 -5.12 4.78
N LEU A 81 -3.18 -6.00 5.08
CA LEU A 81 -1.81 -5.58 5.41
C LEU A 81 -1.15 -4.82 4.25
N GLY A 82 -1.20 -5.39 3.03
CA GLY A 82 -0.57 -4.81 1.84
C GLY A 82 -1.14 -3.43 1.50
N PHE A 83 -2.47 -3.30 1.51
CA PHE A 83 -3.13 -2.02 1.27
C PHE A 83 -2.77 -0.98 2.33
N SER A 84 -2.85 -1.35 3.61
CA SER A 84 -2.52 -0.46 4.73
C SER A 84 -1.07 0.03 4.65
N ALA A 85 -0.14 -0.88 4.36
CA ALA A 85 1.27 -0.56 4.24
C ALA A 85 1.55 0.34 3.02
N GLY A 86 0.96 0.03 1.86
CA GLY A 86 1.14 0.80 0.63
C GLY A 86 0.54 2.20 0.71
N LEU A 87 -0.64 2.34 1.33
CA LEU A 87 -1.30 3.64 1.47
C LEU A 87 -0.62 4.55 2.50
N ILE A 88 -0.18 4.01 3.64
CA ILE A 88 0.38 4.82 4.73
C ILE A 88 1.86 5.16 4.49
N THR A 89 2.58 4.32 3.74
CA THR A 89 3.99 4.60 3.40
C THR A 89 4.03 5.62 2.27
N LYS A 90 4.42 6.86 2.58
CA LYS A 90 4.52 7.94 1.60
C LYS A 90 5.64 7.63 0.61
N VAL A 91 5.33 7.76 -0.69
CA VAL A 91 6.24 7.73 -1.84
C VAL A 91 5.92 8.91 -2.76
N ASP A 92 6.79 9.25 -3.70
CA ASP A 92 6.56 10.37 -4.62
C ASP A 92 5.46 10.05 -5.63
N VAL A 93 5.45 8.81 -6.14
CA VAL A 93 4.45 8.30 -7.07
C VAL A 93 3.84 7.00 -6.55
N LEU A 94 2.55 7.01 -6.25
CA LEU A 94 1.78 5.84 -5.87
C LEU A 94 0.94 5.34 -7.05
N LEU A 95 1.24 4.12 -7.52
CA LEU A 95 0.49 3.46 -8.57
C LEU A 95 -0.56 2.54 -7.92
N ILE A 96 -1.83 2.67 -8.29
CA ILE A 96 -2.92 1.86 -7.75
C ILE A 96 -3.60 1.16 -8.93
N ASP A 97 -3.43 -0.16 -9.01
CA ASP A 97 -3.92 -0.99 -10.12
C ASP A 97 -5.01 -1.97 -9.66
N GLU A 98 -6.28 -1.66 -9.96
CA GLU A 98 -7.43 -2.56 -9.76
C GLU A 98 -7.55 -3.18 -8.33
N VAL A 99 -6.97 -2.52 -7.32
CA VAL A 99 -6.65 -3.14 -6.02
C VAL A 99 -7.80 -3.16 -5.02
N LEU A 100 -8.95 -2.57 -5.36
CA LEU A 100 -10.08 -2.50 -4.44
C LEU A 100 -10.82 -3.84 -4.27
N ALA A 101 -10.22 -4.96 -4.67
CA ALA A 101 -10.57 -6.31 -4.24
C ALA A 101 -9.95 -6.67 -2.86
N VAL A 102 -9.85 -5.68 -1.97
CA VAL A 102 -9.36 -5.85 -0.59
C VAL A 102 -10.46 -6.33 0.33
N GLY A 103 -10.23 -7.48 0.97
CA GLY A 103 -10.89 -7.89 2.20
C GLY A 103 -12.41 -8.02 2.13
N ASP A 104 -13.02 -7.85 3.29
CA ASP A 104 -14.47 -7.78 3.47
C ASP A 104 -15.05 -6.42 3.02
N LYS A 105 -16.39 -6.35 2.93
CA LYS A 105 -17.11 -5.17 2.45
C LYS A 105 -16.86 -3.92 3.30
N GLU A 106 -16.65 -4.07 4.60
CA GLU A 106 -16.43 -2.95 5.52
C GLU A 106 -15.03 -2.36 5.30
N PHE A 107 -14.00 -3.21 5.29
CA PHE A 107 -12.63 -2.77 5.03
C PHE A 107 -12.50 -2.15 3.63
N LYS A 108 -13.21 -2.69 2.63
CA LYS A 108 -13.23 -2.12 1.28
C LYS A 108 -13.72 -0.67 1.27
N GLN A 109 -14.79 -0.36 1.99
CA GLN A 109 -15.32 1.02 2.05
C GLN A 109 -14.33 1.97 2.75
N LYS A 110 -13.70 1.51 3.83
CA LYS A 110 -12.64 2.25 4.54
C LYS A 110 -11.44 2.52 3.64
N ALA A 111 -11.00 1.49 2.91
CA ALA A 111 -9.90 1.56 1.96
C ALA A 111 -10.21 2.54 0.81
N GLU A 112 -11.41 2.46 0.24
CA GLU A 112 -11.87 3.39 -0.81
C GLU A 112 -11.86 4.84 -0.31
N ALA A 113 -12.39 5.11 0.88
CA ALA A 113 -12.42 6.47 1.43
C ALA A 113 -11.01 7.03 1.66
N ALA A 114 -10.12 6.25 2.27
CA ALA A 114 -8.76 6.70 2.56
C ALA A 114 -7.92 6.89 1.29
N MET A 115 -8.17 6.08 0.25
CA MET A 115 -7.57 6.24 -1.06
C MET A 115 -8.02 7.53 -1.74
N LEU A 116 -9.33 7.82 -1.74
CA LEU A 116 -9.87 9.05 -2.34
C LEU A 116 -9.35 10.30 -1.64
N GLU A 117 -9.21 10.26 -0.31
CA GLU A 117 -8.59 11.34 0.47
C GLU A 117 -7.13 11.57 0.04
N HIS A 118 -6.37 10.49 -0.19
CA HIS A 118 -5.00 10.58 -0.68
C HIS A 118 -4.91 11.15 -2.10
N ILE A 119 -5.80 10.73 -3.00
CA ILE A 119 -5.86 11.26 -4.38
C ILE A 119 -6.19 12.76 -4.39
N GLY A 120 -7.07 13.22 -3.50
CA GLY A 120 -7.44 14.63 -3.38
C GLY A 120 -6.40 15.50 -2.66
N GLY A 121 -5.35 14.90 -2.09
CA GLY A 121 -4.26 15.62 -1.43
C GLY A 121 -3.21 16.15 -2.40
N ASN A 122 -2.55 17.26 -2.05
CA ASN A 122 -1.50 17.87 -2.88
C ASN A 122 -0.09 17.31 -2.64
N ASP A 123 0.04 16.31 -1.77
CA ASP A 123 1.32 15.90 -1.19
C ASP A 123 1.97 14.68 -1.86
N GLN A 124 1.29 14.05 -2.83
CA GLN A 124 1.73 12.83 -3.51
C GLN A 124 1.10 12.74 -4.90
N THR A 125 1.87 12.26 -5.89
CA THR A 125 1.29 11.92 -7.20
C THR A 125 0.66 10.53 -7.13
N VAL A 126 -0.62 10.40 -7.47
CA VAL A 126 -1.32 9.10 -7.52
C VAL A 126 -1.71 8.78 -8.96
N LEU A 127 -1.26 7.64 -9.47
CA LEU A 127 -1.74 7.07 -10.73
C LEU A 127 -2.74 5.95 -10.42
N PHE A 128 -4.01 6.17 -10.73
CA PHE A 128 -5.06 5.19 -10.50
C PHE A 128 -5.54 4.56 -11.82
N VAL A 129 -5.52 3.24 -11.87
CA VAL A 129 -6.02 2.44 -13.00
C VAL A 129 -7.24 1.63 -12.52
N SER A 130 -8.37 1.77 -13.23
CA SER A 130 -9.61 1.04 -12.93
C SER A 130 -10.42 0.78 -14.20
N HIS A 131 -11.06 -0.40 -14.24
CA HIS A 131 -12.08 -0.75 -15.22
C HIS A 131 -13.49 -0.25 -14.82
N SER A 132 -13.67 0.35 -13.64
CA SER A 132 -14.96 0.84 -13.15
C SER A 132 -15.14 2.34 -13.37
N GLU A 133 -16.00 2.71 -14.31
CA GLU A 133 -16.38 4.12 -14.55
C GLU A 133 -16.90 4.82 -13.28
N ARG A 134 -17.60 4.07 -12.41
CA ARG A 134 -18.13 4.59 -11.14
C ARG A 134 -17.02 4.99 -10.18
N GLN A 135 -15.92 4.25 -10.14
CA GLN A 135 -14.77 4.57 -9.31
C GLN A 135 -14.02 5.79 -9.85
N ILE A 136 -13.82 5.86 -11.17
CA ILE A 136 -13.17 7.00 -11.84
C ILE A 136 -13.92 8.31 -11.57
N LYS A 137 -15.26 8.30 -11.68
CA LYS A 137 -16.08 9.51 -11.42
C LYS A 137 -16.06 9.99 -9.97
N LYS A 138 -15.73 9.11 -9.01
CA LYS A 138 -15.65 9.46 -7.59
C LYS A 138 -14.28 10.01 -7.18
N SER A 139 -13.24 9.74 -7.97
CA SER A 139 -11.86 10.17 -7.72
C SER A 139 -11.50 11.51 -8.37
N MET A 140 -12.44 12.13 -9.07
CA MET A 140 -12.36 13.49 -9.62
C MET A 140 -13.16 14.45 -8.75
#